data_AF-A0A924QHG9-F1
#
_entry.id   AF-A0A924QHG9-F1
#
_cell.length_a   1.000
_cell.length_b   1.000
_cell.length_c   1.000
_cell.angle_alpha   90.00
_cell.angle_beta   90.00
_cell.angle_gamma   90.00
#
_symmetry.space_group_name_H-M   'P 1'
#
loop_
_entity.id
_entity.type
_entity.pdbx_description
1 polymer ?
#
loop_
_entity_poly.entity_id
_entity_poly.type
_entity_poly.pdbx_seq_one_letter_code
_entity_poly.pdbx_strand_id
1 'polypeptide(L)'
;MRSTVCTACMQKAAYQLDAQHRLPFDLWGEDPVIVNAFCNFYKQLEHPDDVLVKMYACDVGRTTFKTWATLERADVPGLVCAEGGDTTIWVDFALQKAKTPPN
;
A
#
# COMPACT_ATOMS: atom_id res chain seq x y z
N MET A 1 1.02 6.20 -18.74
CA MET A 1 1.15 6.54 -17.30
C MET A 1 2.61 6.32 -16.91
N ARG A 2 3.25 7.26 -16.22
CA ARG A 2 4.64 7.06 -15.73
C ARG A 2 4.59 6.09 -14.55
N SER A 3 5.55 5.17 -14.42
CA SER A 3 5.58 4.13 -13.37
C SER A 3 5.38 4.68 -11.95
N THR A 4 5.86 5.89 -11.69
CA THR A 4 5.69 6.60 -10.41
C THR A 4 4.24 6.82 -9.99
N VAL A 5 3.31 7.00 -10.93
CA VAL A 5 1.89 7.21 -10.59
C VAL A 5 1.27 5.93 -10.04
N CYS A 6 1.66 4.77 -10.57
CA CYS A 6 1.13 3.47 -10.16
C CYS A 6 1.59 3.10 -8.74
N THR A 7 2.87 3.31 -8.43
CA THR A 7 3.40 3.09 -7.07
C THR A 7 2.77 4.03 -6.05
N ALA A 8 2.54 5.30 -6.42
CA ALA A 8 1.85 6.25 -5.56
C ALA A 8 0.37 5.87 -5.34
N CYS A 9 -0.32 5.35 -6.36
CA CYS A 9 -1.68 4.83 -6.22
C CYS A 9 -1.73 3.66 -5.23
N MET A 10 -0.73 2.76 -5.25
CA MET A 10 -0.67 1.64 -4.31
C MET A 10 -0.36 2.09 -2.88
N GLN A 11 0.60 2.99 -2.67
CA GLN A 11 0.88 3.55 -1.34
C GLN A 11 -0.32 4.30 -0.77
N LYS A 12 -1.04 5.06 -1.60
CA LYS A 12 -2.27 5.76 -1.18
C LYS A 12 -3.36 4.77 -0.81
N ALA A 13 -3.48 3.67 -1.55
CA ALA A 13 -4.42 2.61 -1.22
C ALA A 13 -4.04 1.97 0.12
N ALA A 14 -2.79 1.54 0.31
CA ALA A 14 -2.31 0.94 1.56
C ALA A 14 -2.60 1.83 2.78
N TYR A 15 -2.26 3.12 2.67
CA TYR A 15 -2.60 4.10 3.69
C TYR A 15 -4.12 4.22 3.94
N GLN A 16 -4.96 4.10 2.91
CA GLN A 16 -6.42 4.10 3.10
C GLN A 16 -6.93 2.88 3.86
N LEU A 17 -6.27 1.71 3.73
CA LEU A 17 -6.59 0.53 4.54
C LEU A 17 -6.29 0.82 6.03
N ASP A 18 -5.15 1.45 6.30
CA ASP A 18 -4.73 1.82 7.66
C ASP A 18 -5.57 2.96 8.23
N ALA A 19 -5.96 3.94 7.41
CA ALA A 19 -6.78 5.08 7.80
C ALA A 19 -8.20 4.67 8.23
N GLN A 20 -8.68 3.48 7.83
CA GLN A 20 -9.93 2.92 8.34
C GLN A 20 -9.84 2.62 9.85
N HIS A 21 -8.63 2.47 10.41
CA HIS A 21 -8.35 2.35 11.85
C HIS A 21 -8.15 3.70 12.57
N ARG A 22 -8.32 4.85 11.90
CA ARG A 22 -8.46 6.19 12.54
C ARG A 22 -7.34 6.61 13.52
N LEU A 23 -6.12 6.09 13.38
CA LEU A 23 -5.03 6.52 14.25
C LEU A 23 -4.51 7.89 13.78
N PRO A 24 -4.49 8.91 14.67
CA PRO A 24 -3.87 10.19 14.33
C PRO A 24 -2.39 9.96 14.06
N PHE A 25 -1.91 10.45 12.91
CA PHE A 25 -0.50 10.42 12.53
C PHE A 25 0.31 11.17 13.59
N ASP A 26 1.06 10.44 14.40
CA ASP A 26 1.91 11.00 15.46
C ASP A 26 3.35 10.97 15.00
N LEU A 27 3.80 12.11 14.48
CA LEU A 27 5.17 12.34 14.01
C LEU A 27 6.26 12.07 15.06
N TRP A 28 5.89 11.98 16.35
CA TRP A 28 6.82 11.73 17.45
C TRP A 28 6.52 10.42 18.21
N GLY A 29 5.52 9.66 17.78
CA GLY A 29 5.05 8.46 18.45
C GLY A 29 5.34 7.18 17.67
N GLU A 30 4.29 6.39 17.47
CA GLU A 30 4.33 5.07 16.84
C GLU A 30 3.47 5.07 15.57
N ASP A 31 4.10 4.87 14.40
CA ASP A 31 3.41 4.97 13.12
C ASP A 31 3.85 3.84 12.16
N PRO A 32 2.98 3.39 11.24
CA PRO A 32 3.34 2.52 10.14
C PRO A 32 4.38 3.16 9.19
N VAL A 33 5.40 2.39 8.86
CA VAL A 33 6.42 2.74 7.87
C VAL A 33 6.47 1.67 6.79
N ILE A 34 6.27 2.08 5.53
CA ILE A 34 6.46 1.22 4.36
C ILE A 34 7.97 1.03 4.15
N VAL A 35 8.48 -0.16 4.45
CA VAL A 35 9.91 -0.50 4.28
C VAL A 35 10.22 -1.08 2.91
N ASN A 36 9.21 -1.57 2.22
CA ASN A 36 9.33 -2.07 0.86
C ASN A 36 8.03 -1.83 0.10
N ALA A 37 8.15 -1.39 -1.15
CA ALA A 37 7.05 -1.35 -2.09
C ALA A 37 7.58 -1.76 -3.46
N PHE A 38 6.82 -2.57 -4.18
CA PHE A 38 7.13 -2.97 -5.54
C PHE A 38 5.86 -2.92 -6.40
N CYS A 39 6.05 -2.77 -7.70
CA CYS A 39 4.98 -2.78 -8.68
C CYS A 39 5.51 -3.38 -9.98
N ASN A 40 4.85 -4.43 -10.44
CA ASN A 40 5.08 -5.06 -11.72
C ASN A 40 4.07 -4.53 -12.73
N PHE A 41 4.56 -4.19 -13.92
CA PHE A 41 3.76 -3.63 -15.01
C PHE A 41 3.64 -4.66 -16.14
N TYR A 42 2.41 -5.08 -16.41
CA TYR A 42 2.11 -6.02 -17.49
C TYR A 42 1.64 -5.30 -18.74
N LYS A 43 0.90 -4.20 -18.57
CA LYS A 43 0.39 -3.36 -19.65
C LYS A 43 0.53 -1.88 -19.30
N GLN A 44 0.80 -1.07 -20.31
CA GLN A 44 0.81 0.37 -20.18
C GLN A 44 -0.61 0.88 -19.95
N LEU A 45 -0.82 1.57 -18.83
CA LEU A 45 -2.03 2.37 -18.58
C LEU A 45 -1.84 3.74 -19.23
N GLU A 46 -2.84 4.29 -19.91
CA GLU A 46 -2.75 5.59 -20.58
C GLU A 46 -3.65 6.61 -19.91
N HIS A 47 -3.24 7.88 -19.92
CA HIS A 47 -4.09 8.93 -19.36
C HIS A 47 -4.90 9.56 -20.50
N PRO A 48 -6.19 9.87 -20.31
CA PRO A 48 -7.00 9.62 -19.10
C PRO A 48 -7.63 8.22 -19.15
N ASP A 49 -7.42 7.43 -18.10
CA ASP A 49 -8.14 6.17 -17.86
C ASP A 49 -8.47 6.07 -16.36
N ASP A 50 -9.60 5.45 -16.05
CA ASP A 50 -9.95 5.06 -14.69
C ASP A 50 -9.38 3.68 -14.37
N VAL A 51 -8.80 3.54 -13.19
CA VAL A 51 -8.15 2.30 -12.74
C VAL A 51 -8.78 1.85 -11.43
N LEU A 52 -9.27 0.62 -11.41
CA LEU A 52 -9.74 -0.04 -10.20
C LEU A 52 -8.56 -0.72 -9.51
N VAL A 53 -8.32 -0.32 -8.26
CA VAL A 53 -7.32 -0.94 -7.39
C VAL A 53 -8.05 -1.89 -6.43
N LYS A 54 -7.73 -3.18 -6.50
CA LYS A 54 -8.16 -4.17 -5.51
C LYS A 54 -6.99 -4.46 -4.61
N MET A 55 -7.16 -4.26 -3.32
CA MET A 55 -6.11 -4.46 -2.34
C MET A 55 -6.49 -5.53 -1.33
N TYR A 56 -5.49 -6.30 -0.94
CA TYR A 56 -5.59 -7.47 -0.08
C TYR A 56 -4.56 -7.30 1.04
N ALA A 57 -5.00 -7.51 2.28
CA ALA A 57 -4.07 -7.63 3.41
C ALA A 57 -3.55 -9.06 3.46
N CYS A 58 -2.23 -9.22 3.49
CA CYS A 58 -1.54 -10.50 3.57
C CYS A 58 -0.63 -10.52 4.80
N ASP A 59 -0.46 -11.70 5.41
CA ASP A 59 0.53 -11.97 6.47
C ASP A 59 0.64 -10.86 7.53
N VAL A 60 -0.28 -10.84 8.49
CA VAL A 60 -0.13 -10.02 9.70
C VAL A 60 0.87 -10.71 10.63
N GLY A 61 2.11 -10.23 10.58
CA GLY A 61 3.18 -10.61 11.51
C GLY A 61 3.09 -9.83 12.83
N ARG A 62 4.03 -10.09 13.74
CA ARG A 62 4.04 -9.49 15.08
C ARG A 62 4.17 -7.96 15.07
N THR A 63 4.91 -7.41 14.12
CA THR A 63 5.21 -5.96 14.02
C THR A 63 5.09 -5.47 12.58
N THR A 64 4.63 -6.33 11.67
CA THR A 64 4.65 -6.09 10.23
C THR A 64 3.36 -6.60 9.63
N PHE A 65 2.84 -5.93 8.61
CA PHE A 65 1.82 -6.49 7.74
C PHE A 65 2.23 -6.28 6.28
N LYS A 66 1.76 -7.14 5.41
CA LYS A 66 1.98 -6.99 3.97
C LYS A 66 0.66 -6.62 3.33
N THR A 67 0.73 -5.84 2.27
CA THR A 67 -0.41 -5.69 1.38
C THR A 67 -0.02 -6.11 -0.02
N TRP A 68 -1.04 -6.53 -0.76
CA TRP A 68 -0.93 -6.83 -2.17
C TRP A 68 -2.08 -6.13 -2.88
N ALA A 69 -1.82 -5.55 -4.05
CA ALA A 69 -2.85 -4.93 -4.84
C ALA A 69 -2.71 -5.28 -6.33
N THR A 70 -3.87 -5.38 -6.98
CA THR A 70 -3.99 -5.54 -8.43
C THR A 70 -4.67 -4.32 -9.01
N LEU A 71 -4.18 -3.85 -10.14
CA LEU A 71 -4.71 -2.71 -10.89
C LEU A 71 -5.30 -3.20 -12.21
N GLU A 72 -6.57 -2.92 -12.42
CA GLU A 72 -7.29 -3.19 -13.67
C GLU A 72 -7.92 -1.90 -14.21
N ARG A 73 -8.03 -1.76 -15.54
CA ARG A 73 -8.78 -0.63 -16.11
C ARG A 73 -10.26 -0.81 -15.82
N ALA A 74 -10.96 0.26 -15.45
CA ALA A 74 -12.37 0.20 -15.09
C ALA A 74 -13.28 -0.21 -16.27
N ASP A 75 -12.85 0.06 -17.51
CA ASP A 75 -13.57 -0.29 -18.74
C ASP A 75 -13.37 -1.76 -19.15
N VAL A 76 -12.32 -2.43 -18.68
CA VAL A 76 -12.03 -3.86 -18.93
C VAL A 76 -11.78 -4.58 -17.59
N PRO A 77 -12.83 -4.82 -16.78
CA PRO A 77 -12.71 -5.51 -15.52
C PRO A 77 -12.08 -6.91 -15.69
N GLY A 78 -11.19 -7.29 -14.78
CA GLY A 78 -10.48 -8.57 -14.82
C GLY A 78 -9.19 -8.58 -15.62
N LEU A 79 -8.87 -7.54 -16.40
CA LEU A 79 -7.56 -7.41 -17.05
C LEU A 79 -6.58 -6.69 -16.11
N VAL A 80 -5.78 -7.47 -15.38
CA VAL A 80 -4.70 -6.93 -14.54
C VAL A 80 -3.62 -6.31 -15.42
N CYS A 81 -3.47 -4.99 -15.32
CA CYS A 81 -2.50 -4.20 -16.06
C CYS A 81 -1.20 -4.00 -15.25
N ALA A 82 -1.33 -3.95 -13.92
CA ALA A 82 -0.22 -3.92 -12.99
C ALA A 82 -0.63 -4.58 -11.68
N GLU A 83 0.35 -5.03 -10.92
CA GLU A 83 0.15 -5.52 -9.57
C GLU A 83 1.37 -5.21 -8.73
N GLY A 84 1.22 -5.26 -7.42
CA GLY A 84 2.37 -5.30 -6.55
C GLY A 84 1.95 -5.34 -5.11
N GLY A 85 2.87 -4.97 -4.25
CA GLY A 85 2.61 -5.00 -2.83
C GLY A 85 3.60 -4.17 -2.06
N ASP A 86 3.33 -4.12 -0.77
CA ASP A 86 4.19 -3.47 0.18
C ASP A 86 4.35 -4.32 1.44
N THR A 87 5.41 -4.00 2.18
CA THR A 87 5.61 -4.46 3.54
C THR A 87 5.67 -3.23 4.42
N THR A 88 4.77 -3.18 5.37
CA THR A 88 4.66 -2.11 6.35
C THR A 88 5.04 -2.65 7.71
N ILE A 89 5.80 -1.86 8.46
CA ILE A 89 6.19 -2.19 9.83
C ILE A 89 5.71 -1.08 10.77
N TRP A 90 5.34 -1.43 11.99
CA TRP A 90 5.07 -0.41 13.01
C TRP A 90 6.37 0.00 13.69
N VAL A 91 6.69 1.29 13.72
CA VAL A 91 7.93 1.81 14.29
C VAL A 91 7.62 2.76 15.43
N ASP A 92 8.29 2.57 16.57
CA ASP A 92 8.44 3.60 17.60
C ASP A 92 9.60 4.51 17.19
N PHE A 93 9.31 5.76 16.84
CA PHE A 93 10.33 6.69 16.37
C PHE A 93 11.26 7.17 17.48
N ALA A 94 10.80 7.21 18.74
CA ALA A 94 11.65 7.60 19.87
C ALA A 94 12.71 6.52 20.17
N LEU A 95 12.33 5.25 20.07
CA LEU A 95 13.22 4.11 20.30
C LEU A 95 13.93 3.60 19.04
N GLN A 96 13.53 4.08 17.85
CA GLN A 96 14.00 3.61 16.54
C GLN A 96 13.91 2.08 16.42
N LYS A 97 12.80 1.51 16.88
CA LYS A 97 12.58 0.05 16.93
C LYS A 97 11.21 -0.34 16.42
N ALA A 98 11.14 -1.52 15.81
CA ALA A 98 9.87 -2.13 15.45
C ALA A 98 9.07 -2.49 16.72
N LYS A 99 7.77 -2.18 16.72
CA LYS A 99 6.86 -2.47 17.82
C LYS A 99 5.63 -3.22 17.30
N THR A 100 4.97 -3.95 18.18
CA THR A 100 3.66 -4.54 17.84
C THR A 100 2.64 -3.42 17.67
N PRO A 101 1.89 -3.40 16.56
CA PRO A 101 0.84 -2.40 16.34
C PRO A 101 -0.20 -2.42 17.46
N PRO A 102 -0.90 -1.32 17.71
CA PRO A 102 -2.01 -1.29 18.67
C PRO A 102 -3.09 -2.32 18.26
N ASN A 103 -3.70 -2.97 19.26
CA ASN A 103 -4.83 -3.89 19.04
C ASN A 103 -6.09 -3.17 18.57
#